data_AF-A0ABD0RB03-F1
#
_entry.id   AF-A0ABD0RB03-F1
#
_cell.length_a   1.000
_cell.length_b   1.000
_cell.length_c   1.000
_cell.angle_alpha   90.00
_cell.angle_beta   90.00
_cell.angle_gamma   90.00
#
_symmetry.space_group_name_H-M   'P 1'
#
loop_
_entity.id
_entity.type
_entity.pdbx_description
1 polymer ?
#
loop_
_entity_poly.entity_id
_entity_poly.type
_entity_poly.pdbx_seq_one_letter_code
_entity_poly.pdbx_strand_id
1 'polypeptide(L)'
;KRGEAQNPRRLRSSVKFPQSVMVWGAMSSAGVAPLCFLRSKVNTAVYQDVLEHFMLPAADQLYGDADFIFQQDLAPAHSAKATSTWFKDHGIPVINWPANTPDLNPIENLWGIVKRKMRYARPNNAEELKATIRATWALITPEQCHRLIDSMPRRIAAVIQAKGAPTKY
;
A
#
# COMPACT_ATOMS: atom_id res chain seq x y z
N LYS A 1 17.76 -4.72 48.16
CA LYS A 1 18.01 -5.11 46.74
C LYS A 1 17.72 -3.89 45.89
N ARG A 2 18.73 -3.40 45.16
CA ARG A 2 18.74 -2.16 44.37
C ARG A 2 17.75 -2.24 43.21
N GLY A 3 17.09 -1.11 42.94
CA GLY A 3 16.18 -0.91 41.82
C GLY A 3 16.87 -1.10 40.47
N GLU A 4 16.12 -1.70 39.56
CA GLU A 4 16.51 -1.86 38.17
C GLU A 4 16.55 -0.48 37.49
N ALA A 5 17.75 -0.09 37.06
CA ALA A 5 17.94 1.10 36.24
C ALA A 5 17.29 0.87 34.87
N GLN A 6 16.28 1.69 34.54
CA GLN A 6 15.67 1.71 33.21
C GLN A 6 16.71 2.12 32.17
N ASN A 7 16.94 1.25 31.19
CA ASN A 7 17.89 1.46 30.11
C ASN A 7 17.34 2.52 29.13
N PRO A 8 17.97 3.71 29.01
CA PRO A 8 17.46 4.80 28.16
C PRO A 8 17.47 4.49 26.66
N ARG A 9 18.13 3.40 26.22
CA ARG A 9 18.12 2.95 24.82
C ARG A 9 16.80 2.30 24.36
N ARG A 10 15.82 2.08 25.24
CA ARG A 10 14.51 1.50 24.89
C ARG A 10 13.35 2.50 24.91
N LEU A 11 13.61 3.77 25.19
CA LEU A 11 12.58 4.81 25.13
C LEU A 11 12.47 5.33 23.70
N ARG A 12 11.57 4.73 22.90
CA ARG A 12 11.02 5.45 21.74
C ARG A 12 10.14 6.56 22.30
N SER A 13 10.56 7.81 22.14
CA SER A 13 9.70 8.96 22.42
C SER A 13 8.46 8.87 21.52
N SER A 14 7.32 8.52 22.11
CA SER A 14 6.03 8.55 21.43
C SER A 14 5.43 9.94 21.64
N VAL A 15 5.22 10.69 20.56
CA VAL A 15 4.46 11.93 20.61
C VAL A 15 3.00 11.54 20.90
N LYS A 16 2.33 12.22 21.85
CA LYS A 16 0.97 11.87 22.29
C LYS A 16 -0.07 11.84 21.15
N PHE A 17 0.21 12.51 20.03
CA PHE A 17 -0.57 12.45 18.78
C PHE A 17 0.38 12.53 17.59
N PRO A 18 0.89 11.39 17.07
CA PRO A 18 1.72 11.44 15.87
C PRO A 18 0.85 11.91 14.71
N GLN A 19 1.32 12.94 13.99
CA GLN A 19 0.66 13.38 12.76
C GLN A 19 0.66 12.22 11.75
N SER A 20 -0.53 11.81 11.31
CA SER A 20 -0.70 10.78 10.29
C SER A 20 -1.48 11.34 9.11
N VAL A 21 -1.30 10.73 7.95
CA VAL A 21 -2.05 11.02 6.72
C VAL A 21 -2.53 9.70 6.15
N MET A 22 -3.76 9.67 5.65
CA MET A 22 -4.29 8.53 4.92
C MET A 22 -3.98 8.70 3.44
N VAL A 23 -3.40 7.67 2.82
CA VAL A 23 -2.97 7.71 1.43
C VAL A 23 -3.38 6.43 0.72
N TRP A 24 -3.90 6.59 -0.48
CA TRP A 24 -4.06 5.50 -1.44
C TRP A 24 -2.97 5.61 -2.51
N GLY A 25 -2.46 4.47 -2.94
CA GLY A 25 -1.54 4.35 -4.06
C GLY A 25 -1.69 2.96 -4.68
N ALA A 26 -1.24 2.83 -5.92
CA ALA A 26 -1.17 1.56 -6.63
C ALA A 26 0.21 1.40 -7.29
N MET A 27 0.58 0.16 -7.59
CA MET A 27 1.82 -0.16 -8.29
C MET A 27 1.63 -1.33 -9.25
N SER A 28 2.49 -1.39 -10.25
CA SER A 28 2.62 -2.50 -11.19
C SER A 28 4.10 -2.76 -11.48
N SER A 29 4.42 -3.80 -12.26
CA SER A 29 5.79 -4.01 -12.74
C SER A 29 6.32 -2.81 -13.55
N ALA A 30 5.43 -2.03 -14.19
CA ALA A 30 5.78 -0.85 -14.98
C ALA A 30 6.07 0.40 -14.12
N GLY A 31 5.63 0.43 -12.86
CA GLY A 31 5.88 1.58 -11.99
C GLY A 31 4.81 1.79 -10.93
N VAL A 32 4.60 3.06 -10.56
CA VAL A 32 3.65 3.47 -9.53
C VAL A 32 2.59 4.39 -10.11
N ALA A 33 1.36 4.25 -9.62
CA ALA A 33 0.27 5.18 -9.90
C ALA A 33 0.42 6.47 -9.08
N PRO A 34 -0.26 7.57 -9.46
CA PRO A 34 -0.35 8.77 -8.64
C PRO A 34 -0.93 8.47 -7.24
N LEU A 35 -0.43 9.20 -6.23
CA LEU A 35 -0.95 9.11 -4.87
C LEU A 35 -2.22 9.96 -4.67
N CYS A 36 -3.19 9.38 -3.98
CA CYS A 36 -4.37 10.09 -3.49
C CYS A 36 -4.30 10.27 -1.97
N PHE A 37 -4.27 11.52 -1.50
CA PHE A 37 -4.31 11.82 -0.07
C PHE A 37 -5.74 12.03 0.40
N LEU A 38 -6.16 11.19 1.33
CA LEU A 38 -7.55 11.09 1.76
C LEU A 38 -7.75 11.91 3.03
N ARG A 39 -8.83 12.70 3.05
CA ARG A 39 -9.16 13.59 4.16
C ARG A 39 -9.94 12.89 5.28
N SER A 40 -10.54 11.75 4.98
CA SER A 40 -11.45 11.02 5.88
C SER A 40 -11.23 9.51 5.77
N LYS A 41 -11.89 8.77 6.67
CA LYS A 41 -11.93 7.31 6.61
C LYS A 41 -12.52 6.84 5.28
N VAL A 42 -11.87 5.86 4.66
CA VAL A 42 -12.36 5.26 3.41
C VAL A 42 -13.63 4.46 3.67
N ASN A 43 -14.72 4.90 3.06
CA ASN A 43 -15.93 4.10 2.86
C ASN A 43 -16.01 3.69 1.38
N THR A 44 -17.03 2.92 1.03
CA THR A 44 -17.23 2.43 -0.34
C THR A 44 -17.31 3.55 -1.38
N ALA A 45 -18.03 4.65 -1.10
CA ALA A 45 -18.15 5.77 -2.05
C ALA A 45 -16.82 6.47 -2.28
N VAL A 46 -16.10 6.80 -1.20
CA VAL A 46 -14.75 7.39 -1.29
C VAL A 46 -13.80 6.45 -2.01
N TYR A 47 -13.93 5.14 -1.82
CA TYR A 47 -13.09 4.17 -2.52
C TYR A 47 -13.38 4.14 -4.01
N GLN A 48 -14.65 4.12 -4.41
CA GLN A 48 -15.05 4.19 -5.82
C GLN A 48 -14.57 5.49 -6.48
N ASP A 49 -14.67 6.63 -5.79
CA ASP A 49 -14.12 7.91 -6.28
C ASP A 49 -12.61 7.82 -6.51
N VAL A 50 -11.88 7.13 -5.63
CA VAL A 50 -10.44 6.89 -5.81
C VAL A 50 -10.18 6.00 -7.02
N LEU A 51 -10.96 4.94 -7.20
CA LEU A 51 -10.82 4.06 -8.36
C LEU A 51 -11.06 4.81 -9.66
N GLU A 52 -12.13 5.60 -9.71
CA GLU A 52 -12.53 6.40 -10.87
C GLU A 52 -11.46 7.42 -11.26
N HIS A 53 -10.97 8.21 -10.30
CA HIS A 53 -10.15 9.39 -10.60
C HIS A 53 -8.64 9.13 -10.50
N PHE A 54 -8.21 8.02 -9.91
CA PHE A 54 -6.79 7.71 -9.72
C PHE A 54 -6.39 6.35 -10.28
N MET A 55 -7.21 5.30 -10.11
CA MET A 55 -6.86 3.97 -10.62
C MET A 55 -7.07 3.87 -12.13
N LEU A 56 -8.25 4.24 -12.65
CA LEU A 56 -8.54 4.15 -14.09
C LEU A 56 -7.55 4.96 -14.94
N PRO A 57 -7.26 6.25 -14.65
CA PRO A 57 -6.33 7.02 -15.47
C PRO A 57 -4.89 6.49 -15.36
N ALA A 58 -4.51 5.95 -14.21
CA ALA A 58 -3.20 5.34 -14.05
C ALA A 58 -3.09 4.02 -14.82
N ALA A 59 -4.16 3.22 -14.86
CA ALA A 59 -4.19 2.00 -15.64
C ALA A 59 -4.09 2.32 -17.14
N ASP A 60 -4.87 3.27 -17.63
CA ASP A 60 -4.79 3.77 -19.02
C ASP A 60 -3.38 4.27 -19.36
N GLN A 61 -2.76 5.07 -18.48
CA GLN A 61 -1.40 5.56 -18.71
C GLN A 61 -0.33 4.45 -18.72
N LEU A 62 -0.46 3.43 -17.85
CA LEU A 62 0.55 2.39 -17.67
C LEU A 62 0.39 1.24 -18.68
N TYR A 63 -0.83 0.96 -19.12
CA TYR A 63 -1.17 -0.23 -19.90
C TYR A 63 -1.81 0.10 -21.25
N GLY A 64 -2.41 1.28 -21.42
CA GLY A 64 -3.22 1.60 -22.60
C GLY A 64 -4.31 0.55 -22.81
N ASP A 65 -4.35 -0.02 -24.01
CA ASP A 65 -5.29 -1.08 -24.39
C ASP A 65 -4.90 -2.48 -23.87
N ALA A 66 -3.78 -2.62 -23.15
CA ALA A 66 -3.36 -3.91 -22.63
C ALA A 66 -4.21 -4.36 -21.43
N ASP A 67 -4.54 -5.65 -21.40
CA ASP A 67 -5.27 -6.25 -20.28
C ASP A 67 -4.47 -6.17 -18.97
N PHE A 68 -5.18 -5.90 -17.89
CA PHE A 68 -4.64 -5.97 -16.53
C PHE A 68 -5.65 -6.63 -15.57
N ILE A 69 -5.13 -7.13 -14.45
CA ILE A 69 -5.96 -7.64 -13.36
C ILE A 69 -5.68 -6.80 -12.12
N PHE A 70 -6.74 -6.27 -11.50
CA PHE A 70 -6.64 -5.47 -10.30
C PHE A 70 -6.49 -6.35 -9.05
N GLN A 71 -5.63 -5.94 -8.12
CA GLN A 71 -5.45 -6.60 -6.83
C GLN A 71 -5.74 -5.60 -5.71
N GLN A 72 -6.55 -6.04 -4.75
CA GLN A 72 -6.88 -5.31 -3.53
C GLN A 72 -6.97 -6.27 -2.34
N ASP A 73 -6.84 -5.75 -1.12
CA ASP A 73 -7.09 -6.52 0.09
C ASP A 73 -8.59 -6.63 0.41
N LEU A 74 -8.93 -7.29 1.52
CA LEU A 74 -10.31 -7.49 1.95
C LEU A 74 -10.82 -6.41 2.93
N ALA A 75 -10.29 -5.18 2.87
CA ALA A 75 -10.85 -4.10 3.68
C ALA A 75 -12.36 -3.95 3.43
N PRO A 76 -13.16 -3.50 4.42
CA PRO A 76 -14.62 -3.46 4.30
C PRO A 76 -15.13 -2.68 3.08
N ALA A 77 -14.45 -1.59 2.69
CA ALA A 77 -14.80 -0.83 1.50
C ALA A 77 -14.48 -1.59 0.19
N HIS A 78 -13.43 -2.40 0.17
CA HIS A 78 -12.97 -3.15 -1.01
C HIS A 78 -13.84 -4.39 -1.26
N SER A 79 -14.29 -5.04 -0.19
CA SER A 79 -15.13 -6.24 -0.23
C SER A 79 -16.64 -5.95 -0.27
N ALA A 80 -17.03 -4.67 -0.24
CA ALA A 80 -18.44 -4.27 -0.34
C ALA A 80 -19.05 -4.67 -1.70
N LYS A 81 -20.31 -5.13 -1.68
CA LYS A 81 -21.05 -5.50 -2.90
C LYS A 81 -21.06 -4.36 -3.94
N ALA A 82 -21.22 -3.12 -3.50
CA ALA A 82 -21.20 -1.96 -4.40
C ALA A 82 -19.83 -1.78 -5.08
N THR A 83 -18.71 -2.03 -4.40
CA THR A 83 -17.38 -2.03 -5.02
C THR A 83 -17.25 -3.17 -6.02
N SER A 84 -17.72 -4.38 -5.69
CA SER A 84 -17.73 -5.49 -6.64
C SER A 84 -18.58 -5.20 -7.88
N THR A 85 -19.72 -4.53 -7.72
CA THR A 85 -20.55 -4.08 -8.85
C THR A 85 -19.80 -3.05 -9.70
N TRP A 86 -19.17 -2.05 -9.07
CA TRP A 86 -18.38 -1.04 -9.79
C TRP A 86 -17.30 -1.68 -10.67
N PHE A 87 -16.54 -2.65 -10.16
CA PHE A 87 -15.53 -3.35 -10.98
C PHE A 87 -16.14 -4.11 -12.16
N LYS A 88 -17.31 -4.73 -11.97
CA LYS A 88 -18.02 -5.45 -13.04
C LYS A 88 -18.52 -4.51 -14.13
N ASP A 89 -19.08 -3.37 -13.72
CA ASP A 89 -19.62 -2.37 -14.65
C ASP A 89 -18.51 -1.74 -15.51
N HIS A 90 -17.28 -1.66 -14.98
CA HIS A 90 -16.09 -1.20 -15.70
C HIS A 90 -15.35 -2.32 -16.44
N GLY A 91 -15.81 -3.57 -16.36
CA GLY A 91 -15.16 -4.71 -17.02
C GLY A 91 -13.77 -5.06 -16.45
N ILE A 92 -13.47 -4.69 -15.20
CA ILE A 92 -12.14 -4.85 -14.61
C ILE A 92 -12.09 -6.16 -13.80
N PRO A 93 -11.25 -7.13 -14.19
CA PRO A 93 -11.08 -8.35 -13.41
C PRO A 93 -10.32 -8.05 -12.11
N VAL A 94 -10.77 -8.65 -11.00
CA VAL A 94 -10.15 -8.50 -9.68
C VAL A 94 -9.66 -9.86 -9.19
N ILE A 95 -8.41 -9.93 -8.72
CA ILE A 95 -7.84 -11.15 -8.12
C ILE A 95 -8.62 -11.52 -6.87
N ASN A 96 -9.03 -12.79 -6.75
CA ASN A 96 -9.54 -13.33 -5.51
C ASN A 96 -8.42 -13.40 -4.46
N TRP A 97 -8.49 -12.56 -3.44
CA TRP A 97 -7.42 -12.42 -2.45
C TRP A 97 -7.73 -13.19 -1.16
N PRO A 98 -6.82 -14.03 -0.64
CA PRO A 98 -7.05 -14.71 0.63
C PRO A 98 -7.02 -13.74 1.82
N ALA A 99 -7.94 -13.91 2.76
CA ALA A 99 -8.00 -13.10 3.97
C ALA A 99 -6.71 -13.21 4.80
N ASN A 100 -6.32 -12.11 5.47
CA ASN A 100 -5.21 -12.06 6.42
C ASN A 100 -3.84 -12.48 5.86
N THR A 101 -3.54 -12.14 4.60
CA THR A 101 -2.24 -12.43 3.96
C THR A 101 -1.48 -11.14 3.58
N PRO A 102 -1.06 -10.31 4.56
CA PRO A 102 -0.32 -9.08 4.26
C PRO A 102 1.00 -9.35 3.51
N ASP A 103 1.67 -10.48 3.81
CA ASP A 103 2.93 -10.90 3.18
C ASP A 103 2.84 -11.08 1.66
N LEU A 104 1.62 -11.34 1.16
CA LEU A 104 1.36 -11.49 -0.25
C LEU A 104 1.18 -10.14 -0.94
N ASN A 105 0.94 -9.03 -0.23
CA ASN A 105 0.65 -7.75 -0.86
C ASN A 105 1.96 -6.98 -1.17
N PRO A 106 2.41 -6.90 -2.43
CA PRO A 106 3.70 -6.27 -2.77
C PRO A 106 3.76 -4.79 -2.40
N ILE A 107 2.61 -4.11 -2.37
CA ILE A 107 2.55 -2.68 -2.06
C ILE A 107 2.94 -2.41 -0.60
N GLU A 108 2.76 -3.37 0.32
CA GLU A 108 3.19 -3.23 1.71
C GLU A 108 4.72 -3.14 1.80
N ASN A 109 5.44 -3.90 0.98
CA ASN A 109 6.90 -3.77 0.91
C ASN A 109 7.31 -2.48 0.21
N LEU A 110 6.54 -2.02 -0.78
CA LEU A 110 6.79 -0.73 -1.41
C LEU A 110 6.63 0.41 -0.38
N TRP A 111 5.58 0.39 0.43
CA TRP A 111 5.44 1.29 1.57
C TRP A 111 6.58 1.14 2.58
N GLY A 112 7.11 -0.07 2.77
CA GLY A 112 8.33 -0.33 3.53
C GLY A 112 9.58 0.34 2.94
N ILE A 113 9.72 0.39 1.61
CA ILE A 113 10.79 1.13 0.92
C ILE A 113 10.61 2.64 1.14
N VAL A 114 9.40 3.16 0.95
CA VAL A 114 9.07 4.59 1.16
C VAL A 114 9.40 5.01 2.60
N LYS A 115 8.92 4.25 3.60
CA LYS A 115 9.22 4.49 5.02
C LYS A 115 10.73 4.48 5.32
N ARG A 116 11.50 3.59 4.68
CA ARG A 116 12.97 3.55 4.84
C ARG A 116 13.66 4.75 4.22
N LYS A 117 13.27 5.17 3.01
CA LYS A 117 13.79 6.37 2.35
C LYS A 117 13.50 7.64 3.17
N MET A 118 12.35 7.68 3.84
CA MET A 118 11.95 8.78 4.71
C MET A 118 12.51 8.71 6.14
N ARG A 119 13.33 7.70 6.50
CA ARG A 119 13.75 7.46 7.89
C ARG A 119 14.38 8.67 8.59
N TYR A 120 15.09 9.51 7.83
CA TYR A 120 15.73 10.72 8.34
C TYR A 120 14.98 12.00 7.98
N ALA A 121 13.90 11.91 7.20
CA ALA A 121 13.02 13.04 6.98
C ALA A 121 12.28 13.33 8.29
N ARG A 122 12.28 14.59 8.70
CA ARG A 122 11.59 15.07 9.91
C ARG A 122 10.51 16.08 9.54
N PRO A 123 9.43 15.64 8.87
CA PRO A 123 8.31 16.53 8.56
C PRO A 123 7.65 16.97 9.87
N ASN A 124 7.38 18.26 10.00
CA ASN A 124 6.87 18.88 11.23
C ASN A 124 5.36 19.10 11.20
N ASN A 125 4.72 18.97 10.03
CA ASN A 125 3.28 19.11 9.85
C ASN A 125 2.76 18.17 8.76
N ALA A 126 1.42 18.11 8.61
CA ALA A 126 0.77 17.24 7.66
C ALA A 126 1.14 17.54 6.20
N GLU A 127 1.33 18.80 5.83
CA GLU A 127 1.67 19.18 4.46
C GLU A 127 3.11 18.82 4.11
N GLU A 128 4.07 19.05 5.02
CA GLU A 128 5.44 18.56 4.89
C GLU A 128 5.48 17.03 4.78
N LEU A 129 4.65 16.33 5.56
CA LEU A 129 4.56 14.87 5.49
C LEU A 129 4.03 14.42 4.12
N LYS A 130 2.95 15.02 3.61
CA LYS A 130 2.41 14.74 2.27
C LYS A 130 3.44 15.02 1.18
N ALA A 131 4.12 16.16 1.24
CA ALA A 131 5.15 16.55 0.27
C ALA A 131 6.33 15.57 0.29
N THR A 132 6.79 15.16 1.47
CA THR A 132 7.87 14.19 1.63
C THR A 132 7.47 12.82 1.06
N ILE A 133 6.23 12.38 1.31
CA ILE A 133 5.69 11.13 0.74
C ILE A 133 5.66 11.22 -0.79
N ARG A 134 5.10 12.31 -1.37
CA ARG A 134 5.05 12.52 -2.83
C ARG A 134 6.45 12.49 -3.45
N ALA A 135 7.40 13.24 -2.88
CA ALA A 135 8.76 13.28 -3.37
C ALA A 135 9.44 11.90 -3.30
N THR A 136 9.24 11.17 -2.21
CA THR A 136 9.80 9.82 -2.05
C THR A 136 9.17 8.81 -3.00
N TRP A 137 7.85 8.90 -3.20
CA TRP A 137 7.09 8.04 -4.11
C TRP A 137 7.54 8.24 -5.57
N ALA A 138 7.79 9.48 -5.99
CA ALA A 138 8.31 9.80 -7.31
C ALA A 138 9.73 9.25 -7.57
N LEU A 139 10.48 8.92 -6.52
CA LEU A 139 11.81 8.30 -6.60
C LEU A 139 11.76 6.76 -6.63
N ILE A 140 10.57 6.16 -6.67
CA ILE A 140 10.43 4.72 -6.88
C ILE A 140 10.64 4.42 -8.35
N THR A 141 11.59 3.53 -8.64
CA THR A 141 11.87 3.14 -10.02
C THR A 141 11.00 1.96 -10.45
N PRO A 142 10.68 1.83 -11.75
CA PRO A 142 10.03 0.64 -12.29
C PRO A 142 10.74 -0.66 -11.91
N GLU A 143 12.07 -0.66 -11.86
CA GLU A 143 12.84 -1.84 -11.44
C GLU A 143 12.63 -2.24 -9.96
N GLN A 144 12.39 -1.27 -9.08
CA GLN A 144 11.98 -1.59 -7.70
C GLN A 144 10.61 -2.28 -7.69
N CYS A 145 9.66 -1.78 -8.48
CA CYS A 145 8.34 -2.39 -8.59
C CYS A 145 8.39 -3.78 -9.24
N HIS A 146 9.10 -3.92 -10.35
CA HIS A 146 9.29 -5.18 -11.06
C HIS A 146 9.82 -6.27 -10.14
N ARG A 147 10.87 -6.00 -9.35
CA ARG A 147 11.41 -6.97 -8.38
C ARG A 147 10.41 -7.40 -7.31
N LEU A 148 9.51 -6.50 -6.89
CA LEU A 148 8.46 -6.83 -5.92
C LEU A 148 7.43 -7.76 -6.56
N ILE A 149 6.98 -7.46 -7.79
CA ILE A 149 6.03 -8.31 -8.53
C ILE A 149 6.65 -9.67 -8.86
N ASP A 150 7.88 -9.71 -9.38
CA ASP A 150 8.62 -10.94 -9.72
C ASP A 150 8.84 -11.85 -8.50
N SER A 151 8.84 -11.29 -7.29
CA SER A 151 8.95 -12.09 -6.07
C SER A 151 7.67 -12.85 -5.69
N MET A 152 6.53 -12.56 -6.32
CA MET A 152 5.21 -13.12 -5.95
C MET A 152 5.13 -14.65 -6.00
N PRO A 153 5.59 -15.34 -7.04
CA PRO A 153 5.56 -16.81 -7.07
C PRO A 153 6.28 -17.44 -5.85
N ARG A 154 7.42 -16.86 -5.45
CA ARG A 154 8.17 -17.33 -4.27
C ARG A 154 7.47 -17.03 -2.94
N ARG A 155 6.75 -15.92 -2.85
CA ARG A 155 5.95 -15.56 -1.66
C ARG A 155 4.75 -16.48 -1.50
N ILE A 156 4.04 -16.72 -2.59
CA ILE A 156 2.91 -17.65 -2.63
C ILE A 156 3.37 -19.05 -2.21
N ALA A 157 4.48 -19.53 -2.76
CA ALA A 157 5.06 -20.81 -2.36
C ALA A 157 5.40 -20.87 -0.85
N ALA A 158 5.97 -19.78 -0.31
CA ALA A 158 6.27 -19.71 1.13
C ALA A 158 5.02 -19.74 2.00
N VAL A 159 3.94 -19.04 1.62
CA VAL A 159 2.66 -19.05 2.34
C VAL A 159 2.00 -20.44 2.28
N ILE A 160 2.05 -21.10 1.12
CA ILE A 160 1.57 -22.48 0.96
C ILE A 160 2.35 -23.43 1.87
N GLN A 161 3.69 -23.33 1.86
CA GLN A 161 4.55 -24.14 2.72
C GLN A 161 4.29 -23.89 4.21
N ALA A 162 4.01 -22.64 4.57
CA ALA A 162 3.64 -22.23 5.92
C ALA A 162 2.18 -22.55 6.28
N LYS A 163 1.41 -23.19 5.38
CA LYS A 163 -0.02 -23.49 5.55
C LYS A 163 -0.85 -22.25 5.94
N GLY A 164 -0.53 -21.10 5.34
CA GLY A 164 -1.19 -19.82 5.61
C GLY A 164 -0.64 -19.06 6.83
N ALA A 165 0.36 -19.58 7.54
CA ALA A 165 1.04 -18.83 8.60
C ALA A 165 1.95 -17.71 8.05
N PRO A 166 2.27 -16.68 8.86
CA PRO A 166 3.18 -15.61 8.45
C PRO A 166 4.54 -16.13 7.98
N THR A 167 5.09 -15.45 7.00
CA THR A 167 6.35 -15.75 6.33
C THR A 167 7.37 -14.63 6.58
N LYS A 168 8.54 -14.72 5.94
CA LYS A 168 9.61 -13.72 6.07
C LYS A 168 9.40 -12.44 5.25
N TYR A 169 8.34 -12.39 4.44
CA TYR A 169 8.10 -11.35 3.43
C TYR A 169 7.29 -10.17 3.96
#